data_AF-A0A9X8QM44-F1
#
_entry.id   AF-A0A9X8QM44-F1
#
_cell.length_a   1.000
_cell.length_b   1.000
_cell.length_c   1.000
_cell.angle_alpha   90.00
_cell.angle_beta   90.00
_cell.angle_gamma   90.00
#
_symmetry.space_group_name_H-M   'P 1'
#
loop_
_entity.id
_entity.type
_entity.pdbx_description
1 polymer ?
#
loop_
_entity_poly.entity_id
_entity_poly.type
_entity_poly.pdbx_seq_one_letter_code
_entity_poly.pdbx_strand_id
1 'polypeptide(L)'
;MEIYSSDSVDCAEFCQPKSAQQALIFEDHAVTMRAMDIGAAIRSARKAKKWTLEELSNRVGTDTGNLSRLERNKQGASRELLAKIFSELGISLEPVATDAIKTNVALGNTNVFAGGWPILSWVSAGQLCSMSEVVPPQTAEYAPGPPRPEGGFALKVEGDSMTAQYPGARSYPHGSIILVDPNKEVTNGCRVIACIPESEEAVFKTYVMDSGRAFLKPINPQYPTYEIHPGVHILGVVVGMFIPE
;
A
#
# COMPACT_ATOMS: atom_id res chain seq x y z
N MET A 1 -45.18 -13.18 -45.45
CA MET A 1 -44.15 -13.25 -44.40
C MET A 1 -44.85 -13.84 -43.19
N GLU A 2 -44.98 -15.15 -43.24
CA GLU A 2 -45.38 -16.07 -42.17
C GLU A 2 -44.40 -15.92 -40.98
N ILE A 3 -44.61 -16.28 -39.70
CA ILE A 3 -45.66 -16.98 -38.93
C ILE A 3 -45.13 -17.10 -37.47
N TYR A 4 -46.06 -17.42 -36.56
CA TYR A 4 -45.90 -18.18 -35.29
C TYR A 4 -45.88 -17.47 -33.92
N SER A 5 -47.01 -17.70 -33.23
CA SER A 5 -47.29 -17.77 -31.80
C SER A 5 -46.58 -18.93 -31.08
N SER A 6 -46.40 -18.78 -29.76
CA SER A 6 -46.60 -19.83 -28.73
C SER A 6 -46.24 -19.21 -27.36
N ASP A 7 -47.19 -18.90 -26.47
CA ASP A 7 -47.86 -19.82 -25.52
C ASP A 7 -46.86 -20.73 -24.80
N SER A 8 -46.65 -20.58 -23.49
CA SER A 8 -47.36 -21.31 -22.40
C SER A 8 -46.31 -21.39 -21.26
N VAL A 9 -46.54 -21.39 -19.95
CA VAL A 9 -47.43 -22.12 -19.01
C VAL A 9 -47.21 -21.39 -17.66
N ASP A 10 -48.19 -20.90 -16.92
CA ASP A 10 -49.21 -21.55 -16.07
C ASP A 10 -48.70 -22.42 -14.91
N CYS A 11 -49.49 -22.41 -13.83
CA CYS A 11 -49.49 -23.24 -12.62
C CYS A 11 -48.71 -22.67 -11.41
N ALA A 12 -49.41 -22.14 -10.40
CA ALA A 12 -49.98 -22.88 -9.25
C ALA A 12 -48.95 -22.86 -8.09
N GLU A 13 -49.25 -22.88 -6.80
CA GLU A 13 -50.45 -23.04 -5.99
C GLU A 13 -49.99 -22.82 -4.52
N PHE A 14 -50.90 -22.34 -3.69
CA PHE A 14 -51.14 -22.77 -2.29
C PHE A 14 -50.06 -22.68 -1.18
N CYS A 15 -50.62 -22.37 0.00
CA CYS A 15 -50.22 -22.85 1.34
C CYS A 15 -49.32 -21.94 2.21
N GLN A 16 -49.96 -21.10 3.05
CA GLN A 16 -49.46 -20.82 4.41
C GLN A 16 -49.75 -22.05 5.31
N PRO A 17 -48.97 -22.40 6.37
CA PRO A 17 -49.07 -21.67 7.66
C PRO A 17 -47.89 -21.75 8.68
N LYS A 18 -47.92 -20.80 9.63
CA LYS A 18 -47.70 -20.89 11.10
C LYS A 18 -46.43 -21.51 11.73
N SER A 19 -45.83 -20.67 12.61
CA SER A 19 -45.56 -20.89 14.05
C SER A 19 -44.18 -21.32 14.57
N ALA A 20 -43.92 -20.82 15.79
CA ALA A 20 -42.97 -21.26 16.83
C ALA A 20 -41.49 -20.90 16.58
N GLN A 21 -40.96 -19.86 17.24
CA GLN A 21 -40.41 -19.82 18.61
C GLN A 21 -38.91 -20.17 18.67
N GLN A 22 -38.20 -19.32 19.40
CA GLN A 22 -36.91 -19.55 20.08
C GLN A 22 -35.63 -19.63 19.22
N ALA A 23 -34.77 -18.62 19.32
CA ALA A 23 -33.58 -18.68 20.18
C ALA A 23 -32.59 -17.54 19.86
N LEU A 24 -32.07 -16.95 20.94
CA LEU A 24 -30.92 -16.07 20.98
C LEU A 24 -29.68 -16.80 20.46
N ILE A 25 -28.97 -16.19 19.52
CA ILE A 25 -27.56 -16.48 19.20
C ILE A 25 -26.91 -15.09 19.07
N PHE A 26 -26.37 -14.57 20.16
CA PHE A 26 -24.92 -14.46 20.41
C PHE A 26 -24.12 -13.94 19.20
N GLU A 27 -23.65 -12.72 19.39
CA GLU A 27 -22.39 -12.15 18.91
C GLU A 27 -21.55 -13.06 18.01
N ASP A 28 -21.50 -12.73 16.72
CA ASP A 28 -20.21 -12.68 16.01
C ASP A 28 -20.36 -11.84 14.73
N HIS A 29 -20.51 -10.53 14.90
CA HIS A 29 -20.21 -9.60 13.83
C HIS A 29 -18.71 -9.28 13.93
N ALA A 30 -17.90 -10.24 13.51
CA ALA A 30 -16.59 -10.01 12.93
C ALA A 30 -16.77 -9.20 11.63
N VAL A 31 -17.22 -7.95 11.78
CA VAL A 31 -16.98 -6.91 10.80
C VAL A 31 -15.48 -6.66 10.91
N THR A 32 -14.74 -7.25 9.97
CA THR A 32 -13.36 -6.92 9.64
C THR A 32 -13.25 -5.41 9.43
N MET A 33 -13.06 -4.67 10.52
CA MET A 33 -12.89 -3.22 10.49
C MET A 33 -11.44 -2.90 10.12
N ARG A 34 -11.29 -2.45 8.88
CA ARG A 34 -10.13 -1.75 8.36
C ARG A 34 -9.71 -0.60 9.29
N ALA A 35 -8.40 -0.40 9.44
CA ALA A 35 -7.73 0.79 9.98
C ALA A 35 -8.58 1.62 10.97
N MET A 36 -8.56 1.26 12.25
CA MET A 36 -9.36 1.91 13.27
C MET A 36 -8.96 3.40 13.39
N ASP A 37 -9.89 4.25 13.00
CA ASP A 37 -9.76 5.69 13.08
C ASP A 37 -9.88 6.15 14.55
N ILE A 38 -8.74 6.41 15.19
CA ILE A 38 -8.63 6.65 16.65
C ILE A 38 -9.59 7.76 17.12
N GLY A 39 -9.78 8.82 16.33
CA GLY A 39 -10.72 9.89 16.66
C GLY A 39 -12.19 9.46 16.65
N ALA A 40 -12.55 8.58 15.72
CA ALA A 40 -13.90 7.99 15.67
C ALA A 40 -14.14 7.05 16.86
N ALA A 41 -13.13 6.28 17.27
CA ALA A 41 -13.19 5.41 18.44
C ALA A 41 -13.40 6.21 19.74
N ILE A 42 -12.63 7.29 19.95
CA ILE A 42 -12.76 8.19 21.11
C ILE A 42 -14.15 8.84 21.14
N ARG A 43 -14.63 9.36 19.99
CA ARG A 43 -15.96 9.97 19.90
C ARG A 43 -17.08 8.99 20.22
N SER A 44 -16.99 7.77 19.68
CA SER A 44 -18.00 6.73 19.88
C SER A 44 -18.09 6.35 21.36
N ALA A 45 -16.94 6.09 22.00
CA ALA A 45 -16.87 5.77 23.42
C ALA A 45 -17.35 6.91 24.33
N ARG A 46 -17.00 8.16 24.01
CA ARG A 46 -17.50 9.33 24.75
C ARG A 46 -19.03 9.46 24.66
N LYS A 47 -19.59 9.29 23.46
CA LYS A 47 -21.05 9.36 23.25
C LYS A 47 -21.78 8.21 23.95
N ALA A 48 -21.21 7.01 23.96
CA ALA A 48 -21.76 5.87 24.68
C ALA A 48 -21.86 6.14 26.20
N LYS A 49 -20.89 6.86 26.77
CA LYS A 49 -20.91 7.31 28.18
C LYS A 49 -21.71 8.61 28.42
N LYS A 50 -22.31 9.19 27.38
CA LYS A 50 -23.04 10.48 27.42
C LYS A 50 -22.20 11.66 27.94
N TRP A 51 -20.88 11.62 27.77
CA TRP A 51 -20.01 12.72 28.19
C TRP A 51 -19.93 13.82 27.13
N THR A 52 -19.88 15.07 27.56
CA THR A 52 -19.61 16.21 26.68
C THR A 52 -18.11 16.28 26.38
N LEU A 53 -17.73 17.02 25.33
CA LEU A 53 -16.31 17.25 25.02
C LEU A 53 -15.60 17.98 26.17
N GLU A 54 -16.28 18.91 26.84
CA GLU A 54 -15.81 19.61 28.04
C GLU A 54 -15.53 18.64 29.19
N GLU A 55 -16.47 17.75 29.48
CA GLU A 55 -16.36 16.78 30.55
C GLU A 55 -15.14 15.85 30.36
N LEU A 56 -14.92 15.35 29.13
CA LEU A 56 -13.78 14.50 28.82
C LEU A 56 -12.46 15.30 28.84
N SER A 57 -12.46 16.54 28.37
CA SER A 57 -11.27 17.40 28.36
C SER A 57 -10.76 17.71 29.78
N ASN A 58 -11.69 17.99 30.71
CA ASN A 58 -11.37 18.28 32.11
C ASN A 58 -10.79 17.07 32.84
N ARG A 59 -11.32 15.86 32.59
CA ARG A 59 -10.83 14.62 33.21
C ARG A 59 -9.43 14.22 32.73
N VAL A 60 -9.14 14.48 31.46
CA VAL A 60 -7.87 14.13 30.83
C VAL A 60 -6.80 15.23 31.01
N GLY A 61 -7.22 16.45 31.35
CA GLY A 61 -6.33 17.60 31.51
C GLY A 61 -5.87 18.19 30.17
N THR A 62 -6.75 18.23 29.17
CA THR A 62 -6.50 18.83 27.85
C THR A 62 -7.58 19.86 27.52
N ASP A 63 -7.42 20.64 26.46
CA ASP A 63 -8.44 21.59 26.03
C ASP A 63 -9.48 20.95 25.08
N THR A 64 -10.70 21.49 25.12
CA THR A 64 -11.83 21.04 24.30
C THR A 64 -11.59 21.19 22.81
N GLY A 65 -10.79 22.17 22.40
CA GLY A 65 -10.41 22.42 21.02
C GLY A 65 -9.51 21.32 20.48
N ASN A 66 -8.49 20.93 21.22
CA ASN A 66 -7.57 19.84 20.91
C ASN A 66 -8.31 18.51 20.85
N LEU A 67 -9.20 18.23 21.81
CA LEU A 67 -10.01 17.01 21.83
C LEU A 67 -11.02 16.95 20.66
N SER A 68 -11.64 18.08 20.30
CA SER A 68 -12.53 18.17 19.12
C SER A 68 -11.80 17.97 17.79
N ARG A 69 -10.54 18.40 17.69
CA ARG A 69 -9.68 18.17 16.52
C ARG A 69 -9.22 16.72 16.46
N LEU A 70 -8.87 16.13 17.59
CA LEU A 70 -8.51 14.72 17.73
C LEU A 70 -9.67 13.80 17.31
N GLU A 71 -10.89 14.03 17.79
CA GLU A 71 -12.05 13.24 17.39
C GLU A 71 -12.42 13.36 15.89
N ARG A 72 -11.97 14.44 15.22
CA ARG A 72 -12.19 14.66 13.78
C ARG A 72 -10.96 14.29 12.94
N ASN A 73 -9.95 13.66 13.55
CA ASN A 73 -8.68 13.28 12.94
C ASN A 73 -7.92 14.42 12.27
N LYS A 74 -8.19 15.66 12.74
CA LYS A 74 -7.50 16.85 12.25
C LYS A 74 -6.14 17.04 12.92
N GLN A 75 -5.86 16.31 14.01
CA GLN A 75 -4.62 16.41 14.77
C GLN A 75 -4.38 15.11 15.56
N GLY A 76 -3.12 14.65 15.63
CA GLY A 76 -2.72 13.54 16.50
C GLY A 76 -2.48 14.00 17.94
N ALA A 77 -2.48 13.07 18.90
CA ALA A 77 -2.23 13.33 20.32
C ALA A 77 -0.97 12.59 20.81
N SER A 78 -0.37 13.05 21.91
CA SER A 78 0.76 12.34 22.53
C SER A 78 0.31 10.98 23.08
N ARG A 79 1.23 10.00 23.10
CA ARG A 79 0.97 8.66 23.63
C ARG A 79 0.49 8.70 25.09
N GLU A 80 1.04 9.61 25.87
CA GLU A 80 0.63 9.86 27.26
C GLU A 80 -0.81 10.38 27.36
N LEU A 81 -1.22 11.27 26.45
CA LEU A 81 -2.58 11.80 26.40
C LEU A 81 -3.58 10.73 25.95
N LEU A 82 -3.24 9.95 24.92
CA LEU A 82 -4.06 8.83 24.46
C LEU A 82 -4.23 7.76 25.53
N ALA A 83 -3.17 7.40 26.25
CA ALA A 83 -3.25 6.45 27.35
C ALA A 83 -4.22 6.92 28.43
N LYS A 84 -4.19 8.21 28.80
CA LYS A 84 -5.14 8.81 29.76
C LYS A 84 -6.58 8.82 29.24
N ILE A 85 -6.78 9.16 27.96
CA ILE A 85 -8.12 9.15 27.34
C ILE A 85 -8.69 7.73 27.36
N PHE A 86 -7.90 6.73 26.96
CA PHE A 86 -8.35 5.35 26.91
C PHE A 86 -8.60 4.75 28.29
N SER A 87 -7.77 5.08 29.29
CA SER A 87 -8.03 4.66 30.67
C SER A 87 -9.34 5.23 31.22
N GLU A 88 -9.63 6.52 30.98
CA GLU A 88 -10.88 7.16 31.41
C GLU A 88 -12.11 6.64 30.65
N LEU A 89 -11.93 6.33 29.35
CA LEU A 89 -12.98 5.74 28.52
C LEU A 89 -13.18 4.24 28.79
N GLY A 90 -12.33 3.60 29.57
CA GLY A 90 -12.42 2.17 29.88
C GLY A 90 -12.13 1.28 28.66
N ILE A 91 -11.33 1.78 27.72
CA ILE A 91 -10.90 1.04 26.53
C ILE A 91 -9.59 0.35 26.89
N SER A 92 -9.62 -0.98 27.02
CA SER A 92 -8.41 -1.78 27.23
C SER A 92 -7.71 -1.97 25.89
N LEU A 93 -6.50 -1.40 25.76
CA LEU A 93 -5.60 -1.73 24.66
C LEU A 93 -4.91 -3.05 25.02
N GLU A 94 -5.39 -4.17 24.49
CA GLU A 94 -4.54 -5.35 24.35
C GLU A 94 -3.25 -4.92 23.62
N PRO A 95 -2.06 -5.41 24.02
CA PRO A 95 -0.80 -5.01 23.42
C PRO A 95 -0.71 -5.61 22.01
N VAL A 96 -1.34 -4.94 21.05
CA VAL A 96 -1.03 -5.10 19.63
C VAL A 96 0.41 -4.64 19.47
N ALA A 97 1.23 -5.53 18.92
CA ALA A 97 2.64 -5.32 18.63
C ALA A 97 2.88 -3.89 18.15
N THR A 98 3.77 -3.20 18.86
CA THR A 98 4.13 -1.80 18.68
C THR A 98 4.63 -1.55 17.27
N ASP A 99 3.74 -1.09 16.40
CA ASP A 99 4.04 -0.28 15.22
C ASP A 99 2.75 0.37 14.71
N ALA A 100 2.28 1.41 15.42
CA ALA A 100 1.49 2.52 14.85
C ALA A 100 0.97 3.45 15.97
N ILE A 101 1.74 4.47 16.31
CA ILE A 101 1.16 5.73 16.78
C ILE A 101 1.61 6.82 15.81
N LYS A 102 0.72 7.16 14.88
CA LYS A 102 0.84 8.32 13.99
C LYS A 102 0.65 9.60 14.81
N THR A 103 1.73 10.35 15.04
CA THR A 103 1.67 11.75 15.48
C THR A 103 1.79 12.67 14.27
N ASN A 104 0.68 13.30 13.88
CA ASN A 104 0.62 14.30 12.81
C ASN A 104 1.29 15.61 13.26
N VAL A 105 2.51 15.87 12.79
CA VAL A 105 2.98 17.24 12.54
C VAL A 105 2.50 17.60 11.13
N ALA A 106 1.59 18.57 11.04
CA ALA A 106 1.17 19.11 9.75
C ALA A 106 2.31 19.96 9.16
N LEU A 107 3.14 19.36 8.32
CA LEU A 107 3.84 20.06 7.26
C LEU A 107 4.07 19.09 6.08
N GLY A 108 3.11 19.06 5.15
CA GLY A 108 3.27 18.46 3.83
C GLY A 108 3.29 16.93 3.81
N ASN A 109 2.62 16.36 2.81
CA ASN A 109 2.76 14.95 2.45
C ASN A 109 4.23 14.59 2.28
N THR A 110 4.80 13.84 3.22
CA THR A 110 5.81 12.84 2.92
C THR A 110 5.71 11.79 4.01
N ASN A 111 5.23 10.59 3.67
CA ASN A 111 5.47 9.42 4.48
C ASN A 111 6.97 9.10 4.33
N VAL A 112 7.82 9.86 5.02
CA VAL A 112 9.27 9.62 5.04
C VAL A 112 9.46 8.37 5.88
N PHE A 113 9.50 7.18 5.26
CA PHE A 113 9.97 6.00 5.98
C PHE A 113 11.43 6.27 6.38
N ALA A 114 11.62 6.63 7.65
CA ALA A 114 12.91 6.99 8.23
C ALA A 114 13.90 5.80 8.32
N GLY A 115 13.57 4.64 7.74
CA GLY A 115 14.35 3.40 7.78
C GLY A 115 15.16 3.10 6.52
N GLY A 116 15.23 4.01 5.54
CA GLY A 116 15.89 3.73 4.26
C GLY A 116 15.07 2.83 3.34
N TRP A 117 15.68 2.38 2.24
CA TRP A 117 15.03 1.58 1.19
C TRP A 117 15.44 0.11 1.32
N PRO A 118 14.52 -0.83 1.62
CA PRO A 118 14.87 -2.23 1.81
C PRO A 118 15.42 -2.80 0.50
N ILE A 119 16.60 -3.37 0.56
CA ILE A 119 17.26 -4.01 -0.59
C ILE A 119 16.70 -5.42 -0.70
N LEU A 120 16.03 -5.70 -1.82
CA LEU A 120 15.47 -7.01 -2.14
C LEU A 120 16.42 -7.79 -3.06
N SER A 121 16.31 -9.11 -3.01
CA SER A 121 16.90 -9.98 -4.04
C SER A 121 16.07 -9.93 -5.32
N TRP A 122 16.68 -10.25 -6.47
CA TRP A 122 15.93 -10.38 -7.73
C TRP A 122 14.88 -11.49 -7.69
N VAL A 123 15.10 -12.54 -6.91
CA VAL A 123 14.10 -13.60 -6.67
C VAL A 123 12.89 -13.03 -5.92
N SER A 124 13.12 -12.26 -4.86
CA SER A 124 12.05 -11.58 -4.12
C SER A 124 11.33 -10.56 -5.00
N ALA A 125 12.05 -9.82 -5.85
CA ALA A 125 11.44 -8.91 -6.82
C ALA A 125 10.57 -9.66 -7.83
N GLY A 126 10.98 -10.85 -8.26
CA GLY A 126 10.17 -11.75 -9.11
C GLY A 126 8.85 -12.17 -8.45
N GLN A 127 8.79 -12.26 -7.12
CA GLN A 127 7.51 -12.55 -6.43
C GLN A 127 6.47 -11.43 -6.60
N LEU A 128 6.89 -10.20 -6.93
CA LEU A 128 5.97 -9.11 -7.25
C LEU A 128 5.28 -9.31 -8.61
N CYS A 129 5.77 -10.23 -9.46
CA CYS A 129 5.14 -10.61 -10.72
C CYS A 129 3.70 -11.10 -10.54
N SER A 130 3.41 -11.77 -9.42
CA SER A 130 2.09 -12.32 -9.10
C SER A 130 1.23 -11.37 -8.25
N MET A 131 1.59 -10.08 -8.19
CA MET A 131 0.90 -9.04 -7.40
C MET A 131 0.79 -9.34 -5.89
N SER A 132 1.65 -10.20 -5.34
CA SER A 132 1.78 -10.33 -3.88
C SER A 132 2.66 -9.21 -3.36
N GLU A 133 2.24 -8.52 -2.29
CA GLU A 133 3.13 -7.62 -1.56
C GLU A 133 4.35 -8.40 -1.07
N VAL A 134 5.56 -7.86 -1.32
CA VAL A 134 6.78 -8.41 -0.75
C VAL A 134 7.05 -7.69 0.56
N VAL A 135 6.90 -8.43 1.65
CA VAL A 135 7.36 -8.00 2.97
C VAL A 135 8.88 -8.21 3.02
N PRO A 136 9.69 -7.16 3.22
CA PRO A 136 11.12 -7.32 3.37
C PRO A 136 11.44 -8.28 4.53
N PRO A 137 12.42 -9.20 4.39
CA PRO A 137 12.82 -10.04 5.50
C PRO A 137 13.36 -9.19 6.65
N GLN A 138 13.27 -9.69 7.88
CA GLN A 138 13.79 -8.98 9.07
C GLN A 138 15.30 -8.67 8.98
N THR A 139 16.03 -9.43 8.18
CA THR A 139 17.47 -9.29 7.92
C THR A 139 17.79 -8.46 6.68
N ALA A 140 16.80 -7.78 6.08
CA ALA A 140 17.04 -6.96 4.90
C ALA A 140 18.04 -5.82 5.19
N GLU A 141 18.98 -5.62 4.28
CA GLU A 141 19.81 -4.42 4.25
C GLU A 141 18.97 -3.24 3.74
N TYR A 142 19.32 -2.02 4.16
CA TYR A 142 18.62 -0.81 3.75
C TYR A 142 19.58 0.16 3.06
N ALA A 143 19.19 0.63 1.88
CA ALA A 143 19.92 1.66 1.16
C ALA A 143 19.52 3.06 1.64
N PRO A 144 20.48 4.01 1.71
CA PRO A 144 20.15 5.41 1.95
C PRO A 144 19.41 6.00 0.75
N GLY A 145 18.61 7.03 0.98
CA GLY A 145 17.88 7.68 -0.10
C GLY A 145 16.93 8.76 0.37
N PRO A 146 16.19 9.38 -0.56
CA PRO A 146 15.10 10.29 -0.23
C PRO A 146 14.01 9.56 0.58
N PRO A 147 13.03 10.29 1.12
CA PRO A 147 11.81 9.72 1.64
C PRO A 147 11.26 8.60 0.74
N ARG A 148 11.21 7.38 1.28
CA ARG A 148 10.68 6.23 0.56
C ARG A 148 9.16 6.37 0.38
N PRO A 149 8.57 6.00 -0.76
CA PRO A 149 7.12 5.90 -0.91
C PRO A 149 6.60 4.57 -0.35
N GLU A 150 5.29 4.44 -0.19
CA GLU A 150 4.67 3.17 0.24
C GLU A 150 5.02 2.05 -0.74
N GLY A 151 5.43 0.88 -0.23
CA GLY A 151 5.90 -0.22 -1.07
C GLY A 151 7.23 0.03 -1.79
N GLY A 152 7.89 1.19 -1.60
CA GLY A 152 9.18 1.47 -2.21
C GLY A 152 10.26 0.48 -1.75
N PHE A 153 11.12 0.06 -2.68
CA PHE A 153 12.18 -0.92 -2.42
C PHE A 153 13.44 -0.59 -3.23
N ALA A 154 14.56 -1.24 -2.89
CA ALA A 154 15.81 -1.11 -3.61
C ALA A 154 16.24 -2.46 -4.20
N LEU A 155 17.00 -2.41 -5.29
CA LEU A 155 17.63 -3.59 -5.90
C LEU A 155 19.10 -3.30 -6.18
N LYS A 156 19.95 -4.32 -6.03
CA LYS A 156 21.34 -4.28 -6.49
C LYS A 156 21.38 -4.69 -7.96
N VAL A 157 21.88 -3.83 -8.83
CA VAL A 157 21.92 -4.05 -10.28
C VAL A 157 22.82 -5.25 -10.61
N GLU A 158 22.27 -6.21 -11.35
CA GLU A 158 22.98 -7.38 -11.87
C GLU A 158 23.23 -7.27 -13.37
N GLY A 159 24.42 -7.70 -13.81
CA GLY A 159 24.89 -7.54 -15.19
C GLY A 159 25.15 -6.10 -15.61
N ASP A 160 25.42 -5.90 -16.91
CA ASP A 160 25.78 -4.61 -17.51
C ASP A 160 24.78 -4.14 -18.59
N SER A 161 23.59 -4.76 -18.66
CA SER A 161 22.58 -4.41 -19.67
C SER A 161 22.06 -2.97 -19.56
N MET A 162 22.19 -2.36 -18.37
CA MET A 162 21.82 -0.97 -18.10
C MET A 162 23.04 -0.05 -17.96
N THR A 163 24.22 -0.53 -18.33
CA THR A 163 25.46 0.24 -18.39
C THR A 163 25.58 0.96 -19.73
N ALA A 164 25.84 2.26 -19.71
CA ALA A 164 26.11 3.03 -20.92
C ALA A 164 27.50 2.74 -21.48
N GLN A 165 27.61 2.66 -22.81
CA GLN A 165 28.88 2.45 -23.50
C GLN A 165 29.70 3.73 -23.68
N TYR A 166 29.06 4.90 -23.56
CA TYR A 166 29.70 6.20 -23.77
C TYR A 166 29.73 7.02 -22.46
N PRO A 167 30.84 7.72 -22.17
CA PRO A 167 30.93 8.61 -21.02
C PRO A 167 29.87 9.71 -21.05
N GLY A 168 29.36 10.07 -19.88
CA GLY A 168 28.36 11.15 -19.72
C GLY A 168 26.91 10.75 -20.01
N ALA A 169 26.66 9.60 -20.63
CA ALA A 169 25.32 9.02 -20.70
C ALA A 169 24.88 8.46 -19.34
N ARG A 170 23.57 8.50 -19.07
CA ARG A 170 23.02 7.89 -17.86
C ARG A 170 23.27 6.37 -17.89
N SER A 171 23.92 5.87 -16.85
CA SER A 171 24.40 4.49 -16.73
C SER A 171 24.05 3.93 -15.36
N TYR A 172 23.81 2.62 -15.28
CA TYR A 172 23.58 1.88 -14.05
C TYR A 172 24.51 0.66 -14.03
N PRO A 173 25.76 0.82 -13.55
CA PRO A 173 26.73 -0.25 -13.52
C PRO A 173 26.32 -1.39 -12.61
N HIS A 174 26.86 -2.59 -12.88
CA HIS A 174 26.76 -3.73 -11.98
C HIS A 174 27.17 -3.35 -10.55
N GLY A 175 26.40 -3.82 -9.56
CA GLY A 175 26.66 -3.57 -8.15
C GLY A 175 26.12 -2.25 -7.61
N SER A 176 25.69 -1.32 -8.48
CA SER A 176 24.96 -0.13 -8.04
C SER A 176 23.60 -0.52 -7.41
N ILE A 177 23.10 0.30 -6.50
CA ILE A 177 21.80 0.13 -5.87
C ILE A 177 20.82 1.12 -6.48
N ILE A 178 19.68 0.63 -6.96
CA ILE A 178 18.60 1.44 -7.54
C ILE A 178 17.40 1.49 -6.62
N LEU A 179 16.75 2.65 -6.56
CA LEU A 179 15.56 2.89 -5.73
C LEU A 179 14.31 2.87 -6.61
N VAL A 180 13.34 2.03 -6.28
CA VAL A 180 12.18 1.71 -7.11
C VAL A 180 10.89 2.15 -6.41
N ASP A 181 10.16 3.05 -7.05
CA ASP A 181 8.84 3.51 -6.62
C ASP A 181 7.75 2.75 -7.40
N PRO A 182 6.98 1.86 -6.75
CA PRO A 182 5.90 1.12 -7.41
C PRO A 182 4.68 1.99 -7.73
N ASN A 183 4.51 3.14 -7.07
CA ASN A 183 3.33 3.99 -7.24
C ASN A 183 3.53 5.10 -8.28
N LYS A 184 4.76 5.24 -8.80
CA LYS A 184 5.09 6.26 -9.78
C LYS A 184 4.57 5.88 -11.16
N GLU A 185 3.88 6.82 -11.79
CA GLU A 185 3.42 6.66 -13.17
C GLU A 185 4.57 6.42 -14.14
N VAL A 186 4.38 5.44 -15.02
CA VAL A 186 5.36 5.07 -16.05
C VAL A 186 5.16 5.99 -17.26
N THR A 187 6.22 6.69 -17.65
CA THR A 187 6.23 7.54 -18.84
C THR A 187 7.36 7.14 -19.78
N ASN A 188 7.30 7.55 -21.05
CA ASN A 188 8.32 7.23 -22.05
C ASN A 188 9.72 7.67 -21.58
N GLY A 189 10.70 6.78 -21.61
CA GLY A 189 12.07 7.00 -21.14
C GLY A 189 12.29 6.71 -19.65
N CYS A 190 11.25 6.34 -18.89
CA CYS A 190 11.41 5.87 -17.52
C CYS A 190 12.27 4.61 -17.44
N ARG A 191 13.04 4.51 -16.36
CA ARG A 191 13.77 3.30 -15.99
C ARG A 191 12.81 2.49 -15.13
N VAL A 192 12.56 1.24 -15.48
CA VAL A 192 11.50 0.44 -14.87
C VAL A 192 12.02 -0.94 -14.48
N ILE A 193 11.46 -1.46 -13.40
CA ILE A 193 11.48 -2.89 -13.12
C ILE A 193 10.21 -3.47 -13.74
N ALA A 194 10.37 -4.49 -14.57
CA ALA A 194 9.25 -5.18 -15.22
C ALA A 194 9.35 -6.68 -14.98
N CYS A 195 8.20 -7.33 -14.90
CA CYS A 195 8.10 -8.78 -14.91
C CYS A 195 7.78 -9.26 -16.32
N ILE A 196 8.58 -10.21 -16.80
CA ILE A 196 8.34 -10.89 -18.09
C ILE A 196 7.62 -12.21 -17.80
N PRO A 197 6.39 -12.42 -18.32
CA PRO A 197 5.56 -13.56 -17.95
C PRO A 197 6.16 -14.90 -18.39
N GLU A 198 6.93 -14.95 -19.48
CA GLU A 198 7.55 -16.20 -19.96
C GLU A 198 8.63 -16.74 -19.03
N SER A 199 9.31 -15.86 -18.30
CA SER A 199 10.41 -16.21 -17.40
C SER A 199 10.04 -16.12 -15.92
N GLU A 200 8.95 -15.43 -15.57
CA GLU A 200 8.62 -15.02 -14.18
C GLU A 200 9.76 -14.26 -13.46
N GLU A 201 10.71 -13.73 -14.24
CA GLU A 201 11.86 -12.97 -13.75
C GLU A 201 11.60 -11.47 -13.84
N ALA A 202 12.04 -10.76 -12.80
CA ALA A 202 12.09 -9.30 -12.81
C ALA A 202 13.32 -8.82 -13.61
N VAL A 203 13.10 -7.89 -14.54
CA VAL A 203 14.15 -7.28 -15.37
C VAL A 203 14.21 -5.77 -15.16
N PHE A 204 15.40 -5.20 -15.35
CA PHE A 204 15.61 -3.75 -15.33
C PHE A 204 15.90 -3.21 -16.73
N LYS A 205 15.01 -2.36 -17.25
CA LYS A 205 15.07 -1.79 -18.60
C LYS A 205 14.55 -0.34 -18.66
N THR A 206 14.72 0.31 -19.80
CA THR A 206 14.07 1.58 -20.12
C THR A 206 12.74 1.31 -20.82
N TYR A 207 11.65 1.84 -20.28
CA TYR A 207 10.35 1.83 -20.95
C TYR A 207 10.35 2.83 -22.10
N VAL A 208 10.03 2.38 -23.31
CA VAL A 208 10.01 3.23 -24.52
C VAL A 208 8.70 3.04 -25.27
N MET A 209 8.01 4.14 -25.56
CA MET A 209 6.89 4.18 -26.49
C MET A 209 7.39 4.67 -27.85
N ASP A 210 7.17 3.88 -28.88
CA ASP A 210 7.53 4.19 -30.26
C ASP A 210 6.40 3.74 -31.20
N SER A 211 5.87 4.68 -31.97
CA SER A 211 4.84 4.43 -33.00
C SER A 211 3.63 3.64 -32.49
N GLY A 212 3.20 3.94 -31.26
CA GLY A 212 2.05 3.30 -30.59
C GLY A 212 2.35 1.94 -29.93
N ARG A 213 3.60 1.46 -30.01
CA ARG A 213 4.05 0.21 -29.38
C ARG A 213 4.97 0.50 -28.20
N ALA A 214 4.91 -0.35 -27.20
CA ALA A 214 5.68 -0.22 -25.97
C ALA A 214 6.83 -1.24 -25.95
N PHE A 215 8.01 -0.84 -25.50
CA PHE A 215 9.22 -1.64 -25.49
C PHE A 215 9.98 -1.49 -24.17
N LEU A 216 10.70 -2.53 -23.79
CA LEU A 216 11.72 -2.54 -22.76
C LEU A 216 13.10 -2.55 -23.43
N LYS A 217 13.77 -1.40 -23.44
CA LYS A 217 15.08 -1.20 -24.06
C LYS A 217 16.21 -1.21 -23.02
N PRO A 218 17.26 -2.03 -23.18
CA PRO A 218 18.48 -1.88 -22.40
C PRO A 218 19.18 -0.55 -22.74
N ILE A 219 20.00 -0.04 -21.82
CA ILE A 219 20.89 1.09 -22.14
C ILE A 219 22.08 0.59 -22.98
N ASN A 220 22.59 -0.61 -22.67
CA ASN A 220 23.65 -1.24 -23.45
C ASN A 220 23.05 -1.86 -24.74
N PRO A 221 23.40 -1.35 -25.94
CA PRO A 221 22.84 -1.83 -27.22
C PRO A 221 23.22 -3.26 -27.59
N GLN A 222 24.19 -3.87 -26.90
CA GLN A 222 24.55 -5.28 -27.11
C GLN A 222 23.47 -6.24 -26.64
N TYR A 223 22.51 -5.76 -25.83
CA TYR A 223 21.39 -6.54 -25.34
C TYR A 223 20.15 -6.32 -26.21
N PRO A 224 19.31 -7.34 -26.42
CA PRO A 224 18.11 -7.21 -27.22
C PRO A 224 17.07 -6.30 -26.55
N THR A 225 16.31 -5.59 -27.38
CA THR A 225 15.07 -4.93 -26.95
C THR A 225 13.96 -5.97 -26.86
N TYR A 226 13.11 -5.85 -25.84
CA TYR A 226 11.92 -6.69 -25.67
C TYR A 226 10.67 -5.85 -25.95
N GLU A 227 9.74 -6.35 -26.75
CA GLU A 227 8.45 -5.68 -26.99
C GLU A 227 7.44 -6.07 -25.92
N ILE A 228 6.74 -5.08 -25.37
CA ILE A 228 5.75 -5.31 -24.32
C ILE A 228 4.48 -5.88 -24.94
N HIS A 229 4.13 -7.08 -24.54
CA HIS A 229 2.90 -7.77 -24.88
C HIS A 229 1.97 -7.91 -23.66
N PRO A 230 0.69 -8.29 -23.85
CA PRO A 230 -0.22 -8.54 -22.73
C PRO A 230 0.37 -9.56 -21.75
N GLY A 231 0.40 -9.21 -20.45
CA GLY A 231 0.97 -10.05 -19.38
C GLY A 231 2.31 -9.55 -18.82
N VAL A 232 2.99 -8.63 -19.51
CA VAL A 232 4.13 -7.92 -18.93
C VAL A 232 3.62 -6.90 -17.91
N HIS A 233 4.16 -6.98 -16.68
CA HIS A 233 3.77 -6.10 -15.59
C HIS A 233 4.92 -5.19 -15.19
N ILE A 234 4.69 -3.88 -15.14
CA ILE A 234 5.68 -2.95 -14.60
C ILE A 234 5.51 -2.89 -13.08
N LEU A 235 6.58 -3.25 -12.37
CA LEU A 235 6.62 -3.34 -10.92
C LEU A 235 6.97 -2.00 -10.26
N GLY A 236 7.57 -1.07 -11.01
CA GLY A 236 7.83 0.28 -10.54
C GLY A 236 8.83 1.04 -11.39
N VAL A 237 8.99 2.33 -11.07
CA VAL A 237 9.91 3.25 -11.74
C VAL A 237 11.12 3.52 -10.85
N VAL A 238 12.31 3.46 -11.44
CA VAL A 238 13.56 3.83 -10.77
C VAL A 238 13.60 5.35 -10.57
N VAL A 239 13.68 5.79 -9.31
CA VAL A 239 13.70 7.21 -8.91
C VAL A 239 15.07 7.69 -8.42
N GLY A 240 15.98 6.76 -8.13
CA GLY A 240 17.31 7.09 -7.64
C GLY A 240 18.30 5.95 -7.86
N MET A 241 19.57 6.26 -7.67
CA MET A 241 20.67 5.30 -7.68
C MET A 241 21.71 5.73 -6.64
N PHE A 242 22.31 4.75 -5.99
CA PHE A 242 23.41 4.87 -5.05
C PHE A 242 24.52 3.90 -5.45
N ILE A 243 25.78 4.31 -5.38
CA ILE A 243 26.93 3.44 -5.63
C ILE A 243 27.65 3.32 -4.28
N PRO A 244 27.70 2.12 -3.66
CA PRO A 244 28.47 1.93 -2.44
C PRO A 244 29.96 2.15 -2.70
N GLU A 245 30.64 2.81 -1.77
CA GLU A 245 32.09 3.04 -1.78
C GLU A 245 32.91 1.77 -1.60
#